data_AF-A0A1I7RU67-F1
#
_entry.id   AF-A0A1I7RU67-F1
#
_cell.length_a   1.000
_cell.length_b   1.000
_cell.length_c   1.000
_cell.angle_alpha   90.00
_cell.angle_beta   90.00
_cell.angle_gamma   90.00
#
_symmetry.space_group_name_H-M   'P 1'
#
loop_
_entity.id
_entity.type
_entity.pdbx_description
1 polymer ?
#
loop_
_entity_poly.entity_id
_entity_poly.type
_entity_poly.pdbx_seq_one_letter_code
_entity_poly.pdbx_strand_id
1 'polypeptide(L)'
;MGFAVGNAGQRAHCELYERTLAKLPYYNDFNGKSLLEVGCGVGGGIRWIQKVHPDLDEIKGIDKWPSTNENPTIVQGNAEALPFKSNSFDIVLNIESSHLYSNPRKFFAEAYRVLKPGGHLCWADLRRAYKKEQPFAHAENAGLTLVEMQIINEQVLRGAQLTSAEYDKVLDRAPYFVKIFKNSIRATYCAPGTKFYNKLKNYETFYWICFNCLSFLKLVQSTAKSRLFVAKAKFFPIMSTEGTSSEPTDVIVITSDKKQFVVPLDVMRQSKVFDTMFSNNFAEFSQSREFQVGRIDGKTFEKVLEWCTEHKGQPEPEIQVDPHTRERRWFSYTEFQKKFFEQPIEDLEQVLLAATYLDIPSLYIYTCQAVAGMLKGRTPEEIRALLGLPDDLTEEEKRNIRQQNVWSSE
;
A
#
# COMPACT_ATOMS: atom_id res chain seq x y z
N MET A 1 -5.04 1.49 -17.77
CA MET A 1 -3.99 0.98 -18.69
C MET A 1 -3.45 -0.31 -18.10
N GLY A 2 -3.86 -1.45 -18.65
CA GLY A 2 -3.33 -2.75 -18.23
C GLY A 2 -1.89 -2.88 -18.69
N PHE A 3 -0.95 -2.98 -17.77
CA PHE A 3 0.44 -3.28 -18.09
C PHE A 3 0.53 -4.75 -18.50
N ALA A 4 0.37 -5.01 -19.80
CA ALA A 4 0.79 -6.25 -20.43
C ALA A 4 2.33 -6.27 -20.45
N VAL A 5 2.92 -6.70 -19.34
CA VAL A 5 4.36 -6.99 -19.30
C VAL A 5 4.60 -8.35 -19.94
N GLY A 6 5.54 -8.43 -20.87
CA GLY A 6 5.88 -9.66 -21.59
C GLY A 6 6.22 -10.85 -20.67
N ASN A 7 6.35 -12.04 -21.29
CA ASN A 7 6.49 -13.35 -20.63
C ASN A 7 7.45 -13.41 -19.42
N ALA A 8 8.53 -12.62 -19.39
CA ALA A 8 9.46 -12.61 -18.26
C ALA A 8 8.93 -11.87 -17.02
N GLY A 9 8.19 -10.77 -17.20
CA GLY A 9 7.57 -10.02 -16.10
C GLY A 9 6.41 -10.78 -15.47
N GLN A 10 5.56 -11.41 -16.30
CA GLN A 10 4.52 -12.31 -15.80
C GLN A 10 5.09 -13.48 -14.97
N ARG A 11 6.23 -14.06 -15.36
CA ARG A 11 6.89 -15.14 -14.61
C ARG A 11 7.37 -14.70 -13.22
N ALA A 12 7.96 -13.51 -13.10
CA ALA A 12 8.50 -13.03 -11.82
C ALA A 12 7.40 -12.78 -10.76
N HIS A 13 6.23 -12.27 -11.17
CA HIS A 13 5.11 -12.05 -10.26
C HIS A 13 4.43 -13.35 -9.81
N CYS A 14 4.45 -14.41 -10.64
CA CYS A 14 3.83 -15.70 -10.31
C CYS A 14 4.75 -16.62 -9.49
N GLU A 15 6.07 -16.43 -9.56
CA GLU A 15 7.06 -17.22 -8.80
C GLU A 15 6.82 -17.18 -7.28
N LEU A 16 6.35 -16.05 -6.76
CA LEU A 16 6.07 -15.91 -5.34
C LEU A 16 4.86 -16.75 -4.91
N TYR A 17 3.83 -16.82 -5.76
CA TYR A 17 2.68 -17.70 -5.54
C TYR A 17 3.13 -19.16 -5.52
N GLU A 18 3.88 -19.56 -6.55
CA GLU A 18 4.42 -20.92 -6.67
C GLU A 18 5.26 -21.31 -5.46
N ARG A 19 6.24 -20.49 -5.07
CA ARG A 19 7.12 -20.78 -3.93
C ARG A 19 6.37 -20.87 -2.61
N THR A 20 5.31 -20.09 -2.44
CA THR A 20 4.53 -20.11 -1.20
C THR A 20 3.64 -21.36 -1.15
N LEU A 21 3.05 -21.76 -2.27
CA LEU A 21 2.25 -22.98 -2.37
C LEU A 21 3.12 -24.25 -2.32
N ALA A 22 4.33 -24.22 -2.88
CA ALA A 22 5.29 -25.34 -2.88
C ALA A 22 5.73 -25.81 -1.49
N LYS A 23 5.40 -25.04 -0.44
CA LYS A 23 5.63 -25.41 0.96
C LYS A 23 4.54 -26.32 1.54
N LEU A 24 3.40 -26.44 0.86
CA LEU A 24 2.32 -27.30 1.30
C LEU A 24 2.76 -28.76 1.21
N PRO A 25 2.47 -29.59 2.23
CA PRO A 25 2.87 -31.00 2.23
C PRO A 25 2.17 -31.81 1.11
N TYR A 26 1.09 -31.27 0.55
CA TYR A 26 0.30 -31.84 -0.53
C TYR A 26 0.38 -31.01 -1.82
N TYR A 27 1.44 -30.21 -2.01
CA TYR A 27 1.57 -29.32 -3.18
C TYR A 27 1.44 -30.03 -4.55
N ASN A 28 1.74 -31.33 -4.62
CA ASN A 28 1.62 -32.12 -5.86
C ASN A 28 0.22 -32.76 -6.04
N ASP A 29 -0.71 -32.54 -5.11
CA ASP A 29 -2.06 -33.11 -5.12
C ASP A 29 -3.03 -32.22 -4.33
N PHE A 30 -3.69 -31.30 -5.04
CA PHE A 30 -4.70 -30.40 -4.47
C PHE A 30 -6.13 -30.94 -4.58
N ASN A 31 -6.33 -32.19 -5.00
CA ASN A 31 -7.68 -32.77 -5.10
C ASN A 31 -8.42 -32.66 -3.77
N GLY A 32 -9.66 -32.16 -3.81
CA GLY A 32 -10.46 -31.97 -2.59
C GLY A 32 -10.08 -30.74 -1.77
N LYS A 33 -9.17 -29.87 -2.24
CA LYS A 33 -8.70 -28.69 -1.51
C LYS A 33 -9.37 -27.41 -2.00
N SER A 34 -9.59 -26.52 -1.04
CA SER A 34 -10.18 -25.20 -1.25
C SER A 34 -9.20 -24.10 -0.86
N LEU A 35 -9.06 -23.09 -1.71
CA LEU A 35 -8.12 -21.98 -1.55
C LEU A 35 -8.85 -20.62 -1.53
N LEU A 36 -8.49 -19.78 -0.57
CA LEU A 36 -8.87 -18.36 -0.52
C LEU A 36 -7.63 -17.46 -0.66
N GLU A 37 -7.59 -16.64 -1.69
CA GLU A 37 -6.61 -15.55 -1.80
C GLU A 37 -7.19 -14.26 -1.17
N VAL A 38 -6.52 -13.76 -0.13
CA VAL A 38 -6.91 -12.52 0.56
C VAL A 38 -6.04 -11.37 0.08
N GLY A 39 -6.66 -10.30 -0.43
CA GLY A 39 -5.98 -9.18 -1.06
C GLY A 39 -5.63 -9.44 -2.53
N CYS A 40 -6.53 -10.09 -3.27
CA CYS A 40 -6.27 -10.59 -4.63
C CYS A 40 -6.29 -9.49 -5.72
N GLY A 41 -6.59 -8.24 -5.36
CA GLY A 41 -6.75 -7.12 -6.29
C GLY A 41 -7.72 -7.43 -7.43
N VAL A 42 -7.23 -7.31 -8.67
CA VAL A 42 -7.99 -7.58 -9.90
C VAL A 42 -7.97 -9.06 -10.33
N GLY A 43 -7.46 -9.98 -9.49
CA GLY A 43 -7.51 -11.42 -9.71
C GLY A 43 -6.40 -12.01 -10.57
N GLY A 44 -5.26 -11.35 -10.69
CA GLY A 44 -4.11 -11.87 -11.45
C GLY A 44 -3.58 -13.19 -10.88
N GLY A 45 -3.43 -13.25 -9.56
CA GLY A 45 -3.03 -14.46 -8.81
C GLY A 45 -4.02 -15.60 -9.02
N ILE A 46 -5.29 -15.37 -8.66
CA ILE A 46 -6.41 -16.29 -8.92
C ILE A 46 -6.35 -16.93 -10.31
N ARG A 47 -6.27 -16.14 -11.39
CA ARG A 47 -6.24 -16.67 -12.77
C ARG A 47 -5.02 -17.54 -13.04
N TRP A 48 -3.87 -17.19 -12.46
CA TRP A 48 -2.68 -18.01 -12.57
C TRP A 48 -2.85 -19.34 -11.82
N ILE A 49 -3.32 -19.31 -10.57
CA ILE A 49 -3.56 -20.52 -9.75
C ILE A 49 -4.53 -21.46 -10.46
N GLN A 50 -5.65 -20.95 -10.97
CA GLN A 50 -6.64 -21.74 -11.75
C GLN A 50 -6.02 -22.43 -12.97
N LYS A 51 -5.01 -21.80 -13.60
CA LYS A 51 -4.34 -22.35 -14.78
C LYS A 51 -3.30 -23.42 -14.42
N VAL A 52 -2.54 -23.23 -13.35
CA VAL A 52 -1.43 -24.12 -12.99
C VAL A 52 -1.81 -25.24 -12.03
N HIS A 53 -2.84 -25.02 -11.21
CA HIS A 53 -3.38 -25.94 -10.20
C HIS A 53 -4.88 -26.18 -10.46
N PRO A 54 -5.23 -26.79 -11.61
CA PRO A 54 -6.64 -27.01 -12.00
C PRO A 54 -7.34 -28.09 -11.16
N ASP A 55 -6.60 -28.81 -10.33
CA ASP A 55 -7.05 -29.86 -9.41
C ASP A 55 -7.59 -29.32 -8.08
N LEU A 56 -7.50 -28.01 -7.83
CA LEU A 56 -8.19 -27.36 -6.71
C LEU A 56 -9.70 -27.33 -6.96
N ASP A 57 -10.48 -27.92 -6.05
CA ASP A 57 -11.94 -27.96 -6.10
C ASP A 57 -12.58 -26.57 -6.06
N GLU A 58 -11.99 -25.65 -5.28
CA GLU A 58 -12.51 -24.30 -5.10
C GLU A 58 -11.38 -23.28 -4.97
N ILE A 59 -11.45 -22.23 -5.78
CA ILE A 59 -10.54 -21.08 -5.70
C ILE A 59 -11.39 -19.82 -5.59
N LYS A 60 -11.23 -19.08 -4.50
CA LYS A 60 -11.89 -17.80 -4.24
C LYS A 60 -10.88 -16.69 -3.99
N GLY A 61 -11.23 -15.48 -4.41
CA GLY A 61 -10.49 -14.27 -4.11
C GLY A 61 -11.32 -13.30 -3.29
N ILE A 62 -10.66 -12.48 -2.47
CA ILE A 62 -11.28 -11.32 -1.83
C ILE A 62 -10.36 -10.11 -1.90
N ASP A 63 -10.93 -8.96 -2.24
CA ASP A 63 -10.23 -7.69 -2.15
C ASP A 63 -11.20 -6.57 -1.74
N LYS A 64 -10.68 -5.49 -1.16
CA LYS A 64 -11.49 -4.32 -0.82
C LYS A 64 -12.01 -3.64 -2.09
N TRP A 65 -11.18 -3.61 -3.14
CA TRP A 65 -11.50 -2.99 -4.43
C TRP A 65 -11.21 -3.93 -5.60
N PRO A 66 -11.99 -5.02 -5.75
CA PRO A 66 -11.76 -5.96 -6.83
C PRO A 66 -12.28 -5.42 -8.16
N SER A 67 -11.72 -5.93 -9.26
CA SER A 67 -12.37 -5.83 -10.57
C SER A 67 -13.45 -6.91 -10.65
N THR A 68 -14.65 -6.60 -10.14
CA THR A 68 -15.76 -7.57 -10.02
C THR A 68 -16.44 -7.92 -11.34
N ASN A 69 -16.21 -7.14 -12.40
CA ASN A 69 -16.93 -7.28 -13.67
C ASN A 69 -16.47 -8.48 -14.53
N GLU A 70 -15.41 -9.20 -14.16
CA GLU A 70 -14.81 -10.24 -15.02
C GLU A 70 -14.61 -11.61 -14.35
N ASN A 71 -14.75 -11.75 -13.03
CA ASN A 71 -14.52 -13.05 -12.37
C ASN A 71 -15.47 -13.30 -11.17
N PRO A 72 -16.43 -14.25 -11.28
CA PRO A 72 -17.39 -14.53 -10.22
C PRO A 72 -16.75 -15.17 -8.97
N THR A 73 -15.49 -15.61 -9.03
CA THR A 73 -14.80 -16.17 -7.86
C THR A 73 -14.24 -15.11 -6.92
N ILE A 74 -14.29 -13.83 -7.29
CA ILE A 74 -13.75 -12.73 -6.51
C ILE A 74 -14.86 -11.97 -5.81
N VAL A 75 -14.75 -11.86 -4.49
CA VAL A 75 -15.70 -11.17 -3.61
C VAL A 75 -15.13 -9.81 -3.21
N GLN A 76 -15.96 -8.76 -3.25
CA GLN A 76 -15.61 -7.49 -2.62
C GLN A 76 -15.76 -7.59 -1.10
N GLY A 77 -14.69 -7.32 -0.35
CA GLY A 77 -14.75 -7.37 1.11
C GLY A 77 -13.44 -7.01 1.81
N ASN A 78 -13.51 -6.92 3.13
CA ASN A 78 -12.37 -6.50 3.96
C ASN A 78 -11.61 -7.73 4.49
N ALA A 79 -10.28 -7.74 4.33
CA ALA A 79 -9.40 -8.76 4.90
C ALA A 79 -9.51 -8.89 6.43
N GLU A 80 -9.97 -7.83 7.10
CA GLU A 80 -10.16 -7.77 8.55
C GLU A 80 -11.55 -8.26 9.02
N ALA A 81 -12.44 -8.58 8.08
CA ALA A 81 -13.79 -9.09 8.32
C ALA A 81 -14.25 -9.91 7.09
N LEU A 82 -13.74 -11.14 6.98
CA LEU A 82 -13.94 -12.00 5.83
C LEU A 82 -15.41 -12.50 5.78
N PRO A 83 -16.14 -12.31 4.67
CA PRO A 83 -17.53 -12.72 4.52
C PRO A 83 -17.69 -14.22 4.24
N PHE A 84 -16.83 -15.05 4.82
CA PHE A 84 -16.83 -16.49 4.69
C PHE A 84 -17.09 -17.16 6.04
N LYS A 85 -17.70 -18.35 6.01
CA LYS A 85 -17.96 -19.12 7.23
C LYS A 85 -16.64 -19.61 7.84
N SER A 86 -16.66 -19.88 9.14
CA SER A 86 -15.51 -20.50 9.79
C SER A 86 -15.26 -21.90 9.20
N ASN A 87 -14.01 -22.35 9.18
CA ASN A 87 -13.62 -23.66 8.65
C ASN A 87 -14.07 -23.93 7.20
N SER A 88 -13.93 -22.93 6.31
CA SER A 88 -14.35 -23.04 4.91
C SER A 88 -13.21 -23.43 3.95
N PHE A 89 -11.96 -23.07 4.26
CA PHE A 89 -10.84 -23.21 3.33
C PHE A 89 -9.72 -24.11 3.86
N ASP A 90 -9.10 -24.90 3.00
CA ASP A 90 -7.89 -25.67 3.34
C ASP A 90 -6.64 -24.77 3.32
N ILE A 91 -6.64 -23.79 2.42
CA ILE A 91 -5.53 -22.88 2.17
C ILE A 91 -6.04 -21.44 2.21
N VAL A 92 -5.37 -20.59 2.99
CA VAL A 92 -5.47 -19.13 2.87
C VAL A 92 -4.14 -18.64 2.31
N LEU A 93 -4.19 -17.90 1.21
CA LEU A 93 -3.05 -17.32 0.55
C LEU A 93 -3.07 -15.80 0.72
N ASN A 94 -1.93 -15.22 1.09
CA ASN A 94 -1.77 -13.76 1.18
C ASN A 94 -0.39 -13.36 0.65
N ILE A 95 -0.36 -12.66 -0.48
CA ILE A 95 0.86 -12.28 -1.17
C ILE A 95 0.92 -10.75 -1.24
N GLU A 96 1.98 -10.16 -0.68
CA GLU A 96 2.26 -8.72 -0.75
C GLU A 96 1.10 -7.80 -0.34
N SER A 97 0.24 -8.24 0.58
CA SER A 97 -1.00 -7.52 0.88
C SER A 97 -1.10 -7.10 2.35
N SER A 98 -0.73 -7.96 3.29
CA SER A 98 -0.96 -7.69 4.72
C SER A 98 -0.20 -6.48 5.30
N HIS A 99 0.85 -5.97 4.65
CA HIS A 99 1.51 -4.72 5.05
C HIS A 99 0.66 -3.47 4.84
N LEU A 100 -0.40 -3.57 4.03
CA LEU A 100 -1.32 -2.48 3.71
C LEU A 100 -2.59 -2.47 4.59
N TYR A 101 -2.79 -3.52 5.40
CA TYR A 101 -4.00 -3.63 6.22
C TYR A 101 -3.93 -2.68 7.41
N SER A 102 -5.05 -2.04 7.72
CA SER A 102 -5.16 -1.10 8.84
C SER A 102 -4.98 -1.83 10.18
N ASN A 103 -5.51 -3.04 10.28
CA ASN A 103 -5.36 -3.90 11.44
C ASN A 103 -4.90 -5.32 11.04
N PRO A 104 -3.58 -5.55 10.89
CA PRO A 104 -3.06 -6.86 10.51
C PRO A 104 -3.40 -7.95 11.54
N ARG A 105 -3.57 -7.60 12.83
CA ARG A 105 -4.00 -8.55 13.87
C ARG A 105 -5.38 -9.15 13.56
N LYS A 106 -6.33 -8.34 13.11
CA LYS A 106 -7.67 -8.82 12.72
C LYS A 106 -7.60 -9.75 11.51
N PHE A 107 -6.76 -9.42 10.52
CA PHE A 107 -6.54 -10.31 9.38
C PHE A 107 -6.08 -11.70 9.81
N PHE A 108 -5.08 -11.82 10.70
CA PHE A 108 -4.63 -13.13 11.16
C PHE A 108 -5.72 -13.90 11.93
N ALA A 109 -6.54 -13.20 12.72
CA ALA A 109 -7.68 -13.81 13.40
C ALA A 109 -8.74 -14.34 12.41
N GLU A 110 -9.04 -13.58 11.36
CA GLU A 110 -9.96 -13.99 10.31
C GLU A 110 -9.40 -15.13 9.44
N ALA A 111 -8.12 -15.07 9.09
CA ALA A 111 -7.43 -16.14 8.38
C ALA A 111 -7.48 -17.46 9.18
N TYR A 112 -7.19 -17.40 10.48
CA TYR A 112 -7.36 -18.54 11.39
C TYR A 112 -8.81 -19.04 11.39
N ARG A 113 -9.80 -18.15 11.51
CA ARG A 113 -11.22 -18.49 11.60
C ARG A 113 -11.72 -19.23 10.36
N VAL A 114 -11.35 -18.77 9.16
CA VAL A 114 -11.85 -19.34 7.90
C VAL A 114 -11.12 -20.62 7.47
N LEU A 115 -9.94 -20.89 8.03
CA LEU A 115 -9.21 -22.13 7.77
C LEU A 115 -9.88 -23.34 8.44
N LYS A 116 -10.00 -24.45 7.72
CA LYS A 116 -10.42 -25.77 8.23
C LYS A 116 -9.38 -26.31 9.20
N PRO A 117 -9.74 -27.18 10.17
CA PRO A 117 -8.74 -27.88 10.99
C PRO A 117 -7.65 -28.53 10.14
N GLY A 118 -6.37 -28.26 10.45
CA GLY A 118 -5.23 -28.71 9.65
C GLY A 118 -4.97 -27.88 8.38
N GLY A 119 -5.69 -26.77 8.18
CA GLY A 119 -5.48 -25.82 7.10
C GLY A 119 -4.22 -24.97 7.27
N HIS A 120 -3.81 -24.33 6.18
CA HIS A 120 -2.53 -23.63 6.11
C HIS A 120 -2.69 -22.18 5.64
N LEU A 121 -1.98 -21.27 6.31
CA LEU A 121 -1.76 -19.91 5.85
C LEU A 121 -0.42 -19.84 5.10
N CYS A 122 -0.51 -19.68 3.80
CA CYS A 122 0.58 -19.42 2.87
C CYS A 122 0.73 -17.89 2.74
N TRP A 123 1.80 -17.32 3.28
CA TRP A 123 1.91 -15.87 3.44
C TRP A 123 3.27 -15.35 3.01
N ALA A 124 3.33 -14.46 2.02
CA ALA A 124 4.56 -13.81 1.59
C ALA A 124 4.40 -12.29 1.63
N ASP A 125 5.35 -11.60 2.25
CA ASP A 125 5.22 -10.16 2.46
C ASP A 125 6.56 -9.48 2.79
N LEU A 126 6.52 -8.15 2.84
CA LEU A 126 7.63 -7.30 3.20
C LEU A 126 7.35 -6.47 4.48
N ARG A 127 8.38 -6.29 5.30
CA ARG A 127 8.33 -5.44 6.51
C ARG A 127 9.62 -4.66 6.69
N ARG A 128 9.50 -3.47 7.29
CA ARG A 128 10.67 -2.74 7.80
C ARG A 128 11.32 -3.52 8.93
N ALA A 129 12.64 -3.42 9.05
CA ALA A 129 13.43 -4.13 10.06
C ALA A 129 12.85 -4.04 11.47
N TYR A 130 12.39 -2.85 11.89
CA TYR A 130 11.86 -2.59 13.23
C TYR A 130 10.44 -3.15 13.48
N LYS A 131 9.65 -3.45 12.43
CA LYS A 131 8.31 -4.06 12.56
C LYS A 131 8.30 -5.54 12.18
N LYS A 132 9.46 -6.12 11.89
CA LYS A 132 9.50 -7.39 11.18
C LYS A 132 8.97 -8.56 12.01
N GLU A 133 9.14 -8.52 13.34
CA GLU A 133 8.64 -9.60 14.20
C GLU A 133 7.14 -9.52 14.51
N GLN A 134 6.51 -8.35 14.31
CA GLN A 134 5.13 -8.09 14.75
C GLN A 134 4.08 -9.03 14.13
N PRO A 135 4.09 -9.30 12.82
CA PRO A 135 3.06 -10.15 12.22
C PRO A 135 3.12 -11.60 12.71
N PHE A 136 4.31 -12.14 13.04
CA PHE A 136 4.44 -13.48 13.59
C PHE A 136 3.75 -13.59 14.95
N ALA A 137 3.95 -12.58 15.80
CA ALA A 137 3.23 -12.50 17.07
C ALA A 137 1.71 -12.40 16.86
N HIS A 138 1.24 -11.70 15.82
CA HIS A 138 -0.19 -11.65 15.50
C HIS A 138 -0.73 -13.01 15.03
N ALA A 139 -0.01 -13.72 14.17
CA ALA A 139 -0.36 -15.07 13.71
C ALA A 139 -0.42 -16.07 14.89
N GLU A 140 0.60 -16.06 15.75
CA GLU A 140 0.66 -16.92 16.94
C GLU A 140 -0.49 -16.64 17.91
N ASN A 141 -0.78 -15.36 18.17
CA ASN A 141 -1.91 -14.97 19.02
C ASN A 141 -3.26 -15.38 18.43
N ALA A 142 -3.41 -15.40 17.10
CA ALA A 142 -4.60 -15.92 16.43
C ALA A 142 -4.73 -17.44 16.56
N GLY A 143 -3.65 -18.15 16.88
CA GLY A 143 -3.62 -19.61 17.04
C GLY A 143 -2.95 -20.36 15.88
N LEU A 144 -2.28 -19.65 14.98
CA LEU A 144 -1.46 -20.24 13.92
C LEU A 144 -0.08 -20.61 14.49
N THR A 145 0.49 -21.70 14.00
CA THR A 145 1.85 -22.11 14.33
C THR A 145 2.74 -21.91 13.12
N LEU A 146 3.86 -21.20 13.32
CA LEU A 146 4.87 -21.04 12.27
C LEU A 146 5.55 -22.39 12.02
N VAL A 147 5.45 -22.87 10.79
CA VAL A 147 6.09 -24.12 10.35
C VAL A 147 7.44 -23.82 9.71
N GLU A 148 7.46 -22.85 8.78
CA GLU A 148 8.68 -22.45 8.09
C GLU A 148 8.65 -20.95 7.78
N MET A 149 9.81 -20.31 7.84
CA MET A 149 10.01 -18.95 7.36
C MET A 149 11.33 -18.86 6.61
N GLN A 150 11.30 -18.18 5.47
CA GLN A 150 12.49 -17.91 4.67
C GLN A 150 12.54 -16.42 4.33
N ILE A 151 13.67 -15.77 4.63
CA ILE A 151 13.99 -14.43 4.13
C ILE A 151 14.44 -14.59 2.67
N ILE A 152 13.81 -13.82 1.77
CA ILE A 152 14.01 -13.93 0.32
C ILE A 152 14.52 -12.64 -0.34
N ASN A 153 15.11 -11.72 0.43
CA ASN A 153 15.64 -10.44 -0.08
C ASN A 153 16.53 -10.64 -1.32
N GLU A 154 17.46 -11.59 -1.29
CA GLU A 154 18.40 -11.83 -2.40
C GLU A 154 17.70 -12.36 -3.65
N GLN A 155 16.69 -13.20 -3.48
CA GLN A 155 15.87 -13.76 -4.55
C GLN A 155 15.04 -12.64 -5.19
N VAL A 156 14.44 -11.77 -4.37
CA VAL A 156 13.69 -10.58 -4.83
C VAL A 156 14.60 -9.62 -5.56
N LEU A 157 15.81 -9.34 -5.05
CA LEU A 157 16.80 -8.48 -5.71
C LEU A 157 17.25 -9.07 -7.05
N ARG A 158 17.48 -10.38 -7.14
CA ARG A 158 17.80 -11.07 -8.40
C ARG A 158 16.64 -10.97 -9.40
N GLY A 159 15.41 -11.20 -8.95
CA GLY A 159 14.20 -11.03 -9.77
C GLY A 159 14.09 -9.60 -10.30
N ALA A 160 14.23 -8.62 -9.42
CA ALA A 160 14.18 -7.20 -9.77
C ALA A 160 15.28 -6.80 -10.76
N GLN A 161 16.50 -7.34 -10.63
CA GLN A 161 17.57 -7.12 -11.61
C GLN A 161 17.17 -7.63 -13.00
N LEU A 162 16.70 -8.87 -13.09
CA LEU A 162 16.30 -9.49 -14.37
C LEU A 162 15.14 -8.74 -15.03
N THR A 163 14.11 -8.38 -14.26
CA THR A 163 12.94 -7.66 -14.81
C THR A 163 13.27 -6.20 -15.12
N SER A 164 14.12 -5.55 -14.33
CA SER A 164 14.48 -4.15 -14.54
C SER A 164 15.16 -3.92 -15.89
N ALA A 165 15.99 -4.85 -16.36
CA ALA A 165 16.63 -4.73 -17.67
C ALA A 165 15.62 -4.67 -18.82
N GLU A 166 14.54 -5.45 -18.75
CA GLU A 166 13.47 -5.43 -19.76
C GLU A 166 12.61 -4.16 -19.66
N TYR A 167 12.24 -3.75 -18.44
CA TYR A 167 11.49 -2.51 -18.23
C TYR A 167 12.29 -1.26 -18.63
N ASP A 168 13.59 -1.26 -18.37
CA ASP A 168 14.48 -0.16 -18.75
C ASP A 168 14.56 -0.02 -20.27
N LYS A 169 14.62 -1.12 -21.03
CA LYS A 169 14.55 -1.08 -22.50
C LYS A 169 13.25 -0.46 -23.01
N VAL A 170 12.12 -0.78 -22.37
CA VAL A 170 10.82 -0.18 -22.71
C VAL A 170 10.84 1.32 -22.39
N LEU A 171 11.35 1.70 -21.22
CA LEU A 171 11.45 3.08 -20.77
C LEU A 171 12.41 3.92 -21.62
N ASP A 172 13.49 3.33 -22.13
CA ASP A 172 14.43 3.97 -23.04
C ASP A 172 13.82 4.22 -24.43
N ARG A 173 12.79 3.45 -24.81
CA ARG A 173 12.00 3.68 -26.03
C ARG A 173 10.77 4.57 -25.81
N ALA A 174 10.47 4.92 -24.56
CA ALA A 174 9.31 5.74 -24.23
C ALA A 174 9.47 7.19 -24.71
N PRO A 175 8.35 7.92 -24.90
CA PRO A 175 8.37 9.36 -25.15
C PRO A 175 9.15 10.13 -24.09
N TYR A 176 9.66 11.30 -24.44
CA TYR A 176 10.54 12.07 -23.56
C TYR A 176 9.85 12.46 -22.26
N PHE A 177 8.57 12.86 -22.29
CA PHE A 177 7.83 13.20 -21.06
C PHE A 177 7.77 12.04 -20.06
N VAL A 178 7.71 10.78 -20.53
CA VAL A 178 7.75 9.59 -19.66
C VAL A 178 9.14 9.42 -19.04
N LYS A 179 10.19 9.71 -19.81
CA LYS A 179 11.59 9.62 -19.35
C LYS A 179 11.93 10.66 -18.29
N ILE A 180 11.26 11.82 -18.25
CA ILE A 180 11.42 12.79 -17.16
C ILE A 180 11.09 12.13 -15.80
N PHE A 181 10.09 11.24 -15.79
CA PHE A 181 9.72 10.45 -14.61
C PHE A 181 10.49 9.13 -14.47
N LYS A 182 11.59 8.92 -15.22
CA LYS A 182 12.34 7.65 -15.25
C LYS A 182 12.72 7.17 -13.86
N ASN A 183 13.16 8.04 -12.97
CA ASN A 183 13.53 7.65 -11.60
C ASN A 183 12.32 7.19 -10.77
N SER A 184 11.17 7.85 -10.93
CA SER A 184 9.91 7.49 -10.27
C SER A 184 9.35 6.17 -10.82
N ILE A 185 9.35 6.00 -12.14
CA ILE A 185 8.92 4.77 -12.81
C ILE A 185 9.84 3.61 -12.45
N ARG A 186 11.16 3.80 -12.44
CA ARG A 186 12.12 2.80 -11.95
C ARG A 186 11.85 2.35 -10.52
N ALA A 187 11.36 3.25 -9.66
CA ALA A 187 11.02 2.93 -8.29
C ALA A 187 9.82 1.98 -8.17
N THR A 188 8.88 1.97 -9.13
CA THR A 188 7.68 1.11 -9.06
C THR A 188 7.97 -0.36 -9.27
N TYR A 189 9.00 -0.71 -10.06
CA TYR A 189 9.46 -2.09 -10.26
C TYR A 189 10.77 -2.41 -9.52
N CYS A 190 11.10 -1.64 -8.48
CA CYS A 190 12.27 -1.88 -7.63
C CYS A 190 13.60 -1.98 -8.44
N ALA A 191 13.80 -1.13 -9.44
CA ALA A 191 15.01 -1.20 -10.26
C ALA A 191 16.30 -1.01 -9.44
N PRO A 192 17.43 -1.60 -9.86
CA PRO A 192 18.74 -1.33 -9.26
C PRO A 192 19.02 0.17 -9.14
N GLY A 193 19.57 0.57 -7.99
CA GLY A 193 19.88 1.97 -7.66
C GLY A 193 18.73 2.76 -7.02
N THR A 194 17.51 2.22 -7.01
CA THR A 194 16.37 2.88 -6.35
C THR A 194 16.44 2.77 -4.82
N LYS A 195 15.77 3.69 -4.11
CA LYS A 195 15.73 3.69 -2.64
C LYS A 195 15.22 2.37 -2.08
N PHE A 196 14.14 1.81 -2.65
CA PHE A 196 13.57 0.55 -2.15
C PHE A 196 14.51 -0.65 -2.41
N TYR A 197 15.13 -0.72 -3.60
CA TYR A 197 16.15 -1.71 -3.91
C TYR A 197 17.31 -1.68 -2.89
N ASN A 198 17.83 -0.49 -2.58
CA ASN A 198 18.91 -0.34 -1.60
C ASN A 198 18.48 -0.75 -0.20
N LYS A 199 17.22 -0.48 0.20
CA LYS A 199 16.69 -0.92 1.49
C LYS A 199 16.56 -2.44 1.62
N LEU A 200 16.20 -3.13 0.53
CA LEU A 200 16.21 -4.60 0.49
C LEU A 200 17.65 -5.12 0.54
N LYS A 201 18.57 -4.52 -0.23
CA LYS A 201 20.00 -4.89 -0.27
C LYS A 201 20.68 -4.73 1.08
N ASN A 202 20.35 -3.66 1.81
CA ASN A 202 20.93 -3.34 3.12
C ASN A 202 20.17 -3.97 4.29
N TYR A 203 19.14 -4.80 4.03
CA TYR A 203 18.30 -5.40 5.07
C TYR A 203 17.62 -4.39 6.01
N GLU A 204 17.38 -3.16 5.54
CA GLU A 204 16.51 -2.20 6.22
C GLU A 204 15.02 -2.57 6.03
N THR A 205 14.74 -3.33 4.98
CA THR A 205 13.44 -3.97 4.71
C THR A 205 13.68 -5.45 4.45
N PHE A 206 12.89 -6.28 5.10
CA PHE A 206 12.90 -7.72 4.97
C PHE A 206 11.72 -8.13 4.11
N TYR A 207 11.96 -9.12 3.25
CA TYR A 207 10.99 -9.79 2.45
C TYR A 207 11.04 -11.27 2.82
N TRP A 208 9.91 -11.89 3.14
CA TRP A 208 9.86 -13.29 3.49
C TRP A 208 8.74 -14.05 2.79
N ILE A 209 8.89 -15.37 2.82
CA ILE A 209 7.82 -16.34 2.67
C ILE A 209 7.66 -17.02 4.03
N CYS A 210 6.42 -17.11 4.48
CA CYS A 210 6.01 -17.68 5.75
C CYS A 210 4.96 -18.75 5.49
N PHE A 211 5.15 -19.88 6.15
CA PHE A 211 4.24 -21.01 6.10
C PHE A 211 3.76 -21.28 7.52
N ASN A 212 2.46 -21.14 7.74
CA ASN A 212 1.85 -21.39 9.04
C ASN A 212 0.76 -22.45 8.90
N CYS A 213 0.62 -23.30 9.91
CA CYS A 213 -0.48 -24.26 9.99
C CYS A 213 -1.39 -23.95 11.18
N LEU A 214 -2.63 -24.40 11.10
CA LEU A 214 -3.49 -24.51 12.27
C LEU A 214 -2.90 -25.52 13.25
N SER A 215 -2.59 -25.05 14.46
CA SER A 215 -2.21 -25.93 15.57
C SER A 215 -3.34 -26.91 15.85
N PHE A 216 -3.13 -28.19 15.52
CA PHE A 216 -3.78 -29.28 16.24
C PHE A 216 -3.17 -29.24 17.66
N LEU A 217 -3.99 -28.96 18.68
CA LEU A 217 -3.69 -29.00 20.12
C LEU A 217 -3.37 -27.65 20.81
N LYS A 218 -4.41 -26.85 21.06
CA LYS A 218 -4.52 -26.13 22.35
C LYS A 218 -5.17 -26.99 23.45
N LEU A 219 -5.60 -28.23 23.17
CA LEU A 219 -6.36 -29.05 24.12
C LEU A 219 -5.53 -30.04 24.98
N VAL A 220 -4.19 -30.12 24.86
CA VAL A 220 -3.41 -31.13 25.63
C VAL A 220 -2.16 -30.60 26.36
N GLN A 221 -1.64 -29.40 26.09
CA GLN A 221 -0.37 -28.97 26.72
C GLN A 221 -0.54 -27.99 27.89
N SER A 222 -1.33 -28.37 28.90
CA SER A 222 -1.14 -27.86 30.26
C SER A 222 -0.05 -28.62 31.04
N THR A 223 0.61 -29.61 30.42
CA THR A 223 1.65 -30.40 31.08
C THR A 223 2.87 -30.67 30.17
N ALA A 224 3.98 -30.03 30.55
CA ALA A 224 5.36 -30.45 30.37
C ALA A 224 5.98 -30.59 28.95
N LYS A 225 7.09 -29.84 28.80
CA LYS A 225 8.24 -30.04 27.89
C LYS A 225 8.02 -29.81 26.39
N SER A 226 8.42 -28.63 25.92
CA SER A 226 9.27 -28.49 24.72
C SER A 226 10.08 -27.19 24.78
N ARG A 227 11.19 -27.20 25.53
CA ARG A 227 12.31 -26.28 25.32
C ARG A 227 13.23 -26.94 24.30
N LEU A 228 13.38 -26.36 23.10
CA LEU A 228 14.66 -26.29 22.41
C LEU A 228 14.56 -25.30 21.23
N PHE A 229 15.58 -24.45 21.09
CA PHE A 229 15.79 -23.38 20.10
C PHE A 229 15.01 -22.06 20.28
N VAL A 230 15.34 -21.33 21.35
CA VAL A 230 15.43 -19.86 21.29
C VAL A 230 16.76 -19.46 21.95
N ALA A 231 17.72 -19.01 21.16
CA ALA A 231 18.97 -18.44 21.66
C ALA A 231 18.98 -16.92 21.44
N LYS A 232 18.80 -16.20 22.56
CA LYS A 232 19.24 -14.83 22.87
C LYS A 232 18.74 -13.67 22.00
N ALA A 233 17.64 -13.06 22.46
CA ALA A 233 17.57 -11.60 22.62
C ALA A 233 17.02 -11.32 24.03
N LYS A 234 17.81 -10.62 24.87
CA LYS A 234 17.38 -10.22 26.22
C LYS A 234 16.29 -9.15 26.09
N PHE A 235 15.05 -9.50 26.42
CA PHE A 235 14.00 -8.52 26.71
C PHE A 235 14.15 -8.08 28.16
N PHE A 236 14.31 -6.77 28.38
CA PHE A 236 14.09 -6.14 29.68
C PHE A 236 12.57 -6.05 29.92
N PRO A 237 12.06 -6.30 31.13
CA PRO A 237 10.64 -6.16 31.42
C PRO A 237 10.30 -4.67 31.55
N ILE A 238 9.34 -4.19 30.77
CA ILE A 238 8.70 -2.89 30.99
C ILE A 238 7.69 -3.09 32.13
N MET A 239 8.01 -2.54 33.30
CA MET A 239 7.03 -2.37 34.37
C MET A 239 5.98 -1.36 33.93
N SER A 240 4.72 -1.72 34.09
CA SER A 240 3.59 -0.80 34.03
C SER A 240 3.73 0.26 35.13
N THR A 241 3.95 1.51 34.74
CA THR A 241 3.70 2.65 35.61
C THR A 241 2.43 3.33 35.14
N GLU A 242 1.37 3.19 35.92
CA GLU A 242 0.24 4.11 35.91
C GLU A 242 0.78 5.52 36.19
N GLY A 243 0.61 6.41 35.23
CA GLY A 243 1.01 7.81 35.34
C GLY A 243 0.13 8.64 34.43
N THR A 244 -0.85 9.32 35.01
CA THR A 244 -1.66 10.34 34.36
C THR A 244 -0.78 11.52 33.95
N SER A 245 -0.28 11.56 32.72
CA SER A 245 0.31 12.76 32.12
C SER A 245 -0.64 13.29 31.04
N SER A 246 -1.06 14.55 31.19
CA SER A 246 -1.93 15.22 30.24
C SER A 246 -1.28 15.32 28.86
N GLU A 247 -2.06 15.12 27.79
CA GLU A 247 -1.60 15.30 26.42
C GLU A 247 -0.91 16.66 26.21
N PRO A 248 0.27 16.70 25.58
CA PRO A 248 0.91 17.95 25.23
C PRO A 248 0.07 18.67 24.19
N THR A 249 0.02 19.99 24.31
CA THR A 249 -0.82 20.85 23.48
C THR A 249 -0.28 21.04 22.07
N ASP A 250 1.02 20.82 21.88
CA ASP A 250 1.78 21.17 20.67
C ASP A 250 2.94 20.21 20.36
N VAL A 251 3.36 20.24 19.09
CA VAL A 251 4.51 19.51 18.52
C VAL A 251 5.42 20.45 17.75
N ILE A 252 6.70 20.11 17.67
CA ILE A 252 7.68 20.79 16.82
C ILE A 252 7.85 19.96 15.54
N VAL A 253 7.54 20.54 14.39
CA VAL A 253 7.77 19.92 13.08
C VAL A 253 8.97 20.58 12.41
N ILE A 254 9.91 19.76 11.95
CA ILE A 254 11.17 20.16 11.34
C ILE A 254 11.14 19.76 9.86
N THR A 255 11.19 20.73 8.96
CA THR A 255 11.07 20.54 7.51
C THR A 255 12.40 20.15 6.85
N SER A 256 12.36 19.82 5.56
CA SER A 256 13.54 19.39 4.79
C SER A 256 14.66 20.44 4.76
N ASP A 257 14.29 21.72 4.77
CA ASP A 257 15.15 22.91 4.86
C ASP A 257 15.48 23.32 6.31
N LYS A 258 15.19 22.45 7.28
CA LYS A 258 15.51 22.62 8.71
C LYS A 258 14.77 23.77 9.41
N LYS A 259 13.74 24.35 8.79
CA LYS A 259 12.81 25.24 9.51
C LYS A 259 12.01 24.45 10.54
N GLN A 260 11.68 25.10 11.64
CA GLN A 260 10.92 24.50 12.75
C GLN A 260 9.58 25.20 12.90
N PHE A 261 8.54 24.42 13.13
CA PHE A 261 7.16 24.89 13.28
C PHE A 261 6.59 24.34 14.57
N VAL A 262 6.07 25.21 15.43
CA VAL A 262 5.30 24.79 16.60
C VAL A 262 3.84 24.66 16.16
N VAL A 263 3.30 23.44 16.22
CA VAL A 263 1.98 23.11 15.68
C VAL A 263 1.10 22.55 16.78
N PRO A 264 -0.12 23.05 16.97
CA PRO A 264 -1.08 22.44 17.89
C PRO A 264 -1.36 20.98 17.52
N LEU A 265 -1.41 20.11 18.52
CA LEU A 265 -1.55 18.66 18.30
C LEU A 265 -2.84 18.32 17.52
N ASP A 266 -3.92 19.03 17.82
CA ASP A 266 -5.22 18.83 17.18
C ASP A 266 -5.27 19.27 15.71
N VAL A 267 -4.54 20.34 15.35
CA VAL A 267 -4.32 20.73 13.95
C VAL A 267 -3.53 19.64 13.23
N MET A 268 -2.51 19.08 13.88
CA MET A 268 -1.66 18.05 13.28
C MET A 268 -2.35 16.70 13.12
N ARG A 269 -3.35 16.37 13.96
CA ARG A 269 -4.17 15.15 13.87
C ARG A 269 -5.03 15.05 12.61
N GLN A 270 -5.19 16.13 11.84
CA GLN A 270 -5.79 16.03 10.50
C GLN A 270 -4.92 15.25 9.50
N SER A 271 -3.62 15.12 9.78
CA SER A 271 -2.78 14.15 9.09
C SER A 271 -2.99 12.77 9.69
N LYS A 272 -3.44 11.80 8.89
CA LYS A 272 -3.59 10.40 9.35
C LYS A 272 -2.26 9.77 9.74
N VAL A 273 -1.17 10.19 9.11
CA VAL A 273 0.21 9.79 9.50
C VAL A 273 0.48 10.20 10.95
N PHE A 274 0.20 11.46 11.30
CA PHE A 274 0.44 11.98 12.64
C PHE A 274 -0.58 11.49 13.66
N ASP A 275 -1.87 11.40 13.32
CA ASP A 275 -2.91 10.86 14.20
C ASP A 275 -2.63 9.39 14.60
N THR A 276 -2.21 8.57 13.63
CA THR A 276 -1.77 7.19 13.90
C THR A 276 -0.52 7.17 14.78
N MET A 277 0.40 8.12 14.59
CA MET A 277 1.63 8.22 15.37
C MET A 277 1.35 8.62 16.83
N PHE A 278 0.48 9.61 17.06
CA PHE A 278 0.13 10.10 18.39
C PHE A 278 -0.72 9.10 19.16
N SER A 279 -1.66 8.43 18.50
CA SER A 279 -2.57 7.47 19.16
C SER A 279 -1.88 6.18 19.63
N ASN A 280 -0.78 5.76 18.98
CA ASN A 280 -0.14 4.47 19.27
C ASN A 280 1.10 4.57 20.18
N ASN A 281 1.79 5.72 20.26
CA ASN A 281 3.10 5.86 20.92
C ASN A 281 3.16 7.05 21.91
N PHE A 282 2.06 7.38 22.59
CA PHE A 282 1.98 8.55 23.47
C PHE A 282 3.07 8.62 24.58
N ALA A 283 3.49 7.47 25.12
CA ALA A 283 4.54 7.42 26.16
C ALA A 283 5.96 7.80 25.63
N GLU A 284 6.33 7.33 24.42
CA GLU A 284 7.59 7.71 23.76
C GLU A 284 7.56 9.15 23.24
N PHE A 285 6.38 9.60 22.80
CA PHE A 285 6.15 10.96 22.31
C PHE A 285 6.52 12.02 23.36
N SER A 286 6.23 11.76 24.64
CA SER A 286 6.41 12.72 25.74
C SER A 286 7.85 13.22 25.90
N GLN A 287 8.85 12.54 25.34
CA GLN A 287 10.27 12.83 25.55
C GLN A 287 10.90 13.80 24.54
N SER A 288 10.52 13.81 23.26
CA SER A 288 11.18 14.66 22.26
C SER A 288 10.30 15.75 21.64
N ARG A 289 8.97 15.58 21.55
CA ARG A 289 8.01 16.50 20.86
C ARG A 289 8.40 16.97 19.44
N GLU A 290 9.48 16.46 18.85
CA GLU A 290 10.06 16.88 17.57
C GLU A 290 9.83 15.85 16.45
N PHE A 291 9.40 16.31 15.28
CA PHE A 291 9.03 15.48 14.13
C PHE A 291 9.69 15.97 12.84
N GLN A 292 10.43 15.09 12.16
CA GLN A 292 11.11 15.44 10.91
C GLN A 292 10.23 15.11 9.69
N VAL A 293 9.79 16.13 8.94
CA VAL A 293 9.10 15.97 7.63
C VAL A 293 10.08 16.20 6.48
N GLY A 294 11.08 15.32 6.38
CA GLY A 294 12.25 15.49 5.50
C GLY A 294 12.02 15.51 3.98
N ARG A 295 10.76 15.57 3.51
CA ARG A 295 10.40 15.72 2.09
C ARG A 295 9.63 17.00 1.78
N ILE A 296 9.23 17.77 2.78
CA ILE A 296 8.43 18.99 2.64
C ILE A 296 9.31 20.15 3.11
N ASP A 297 9.46 21.18 2.30
CA ASP A 297 10.15 22.41 2.69
C ASP A 297 9.24 23.31 3.55
N GLY A 298 9.80 24.33 4.19
CA GLY A 298 8.99 25.21 5.05
C GLY A 298 7.91 25.98 4.31
N LYS A 299 8.15 26.43 3.08
CA LYS A 299 7.16 27.19 2.29
C LYS A 299 5.90 26.34 2.04
N THR A 300 6.09 25.07 1.69
CA THR A 300 5.00 24.13 1.44
C THR A 300 4.33 23.72 2.74
N PHE A 301 5.10 23.51 3.81
CA PHE A 301 4.57 23.17 5.11
C PHE A 301 3.72 24.29 5.73
N GLU A 302 4.09 25.56 5.52
CA GLU A 302 3.27 26.72 5.91
C GLU A 302 1.86 26.66 5.30
N LYS A 303 1.73 26.30 4.02
CA LYS A 303 0.43 26.12 3.35
C LYS A 303 -0.36 24.93 3.91
N VAL A 304 0.32 23.83 4.24
CA VAL A 304 -0.31 22.68 4.90
C VAL A 304 -0.88 23.10 6.25
N LEU A 305 -0.14 23.88 7.04
CA LEU A 305 -0.60 24.38 8.33
C LEU A 305 -1.76 25.36 8.19
N GLU A 306 -1.71 26.28 7.22
CA GLU A 306 -2.80 27.20 6.91
C GLU A 306 -4.08 26.42 6.61
N TRP A 307 -4.00 25.41 5.75
CA TRP A 307 -5.14 24.55 5.42
C TRP A 307 -5.71 23.82 6.63
N CYS A 308 -4.86 23.11 7.38
CA CYS A 308 -5.29 22.34 8.55
C CYS A 308 -5.86 23.26 9.64
N THR A 309 -5.34 24.48 9.80
CA THR A 309 -5.87 25.42 10.79
C THR A 309 -7.30 25.84 10.44
N GLU A 310 -7.56 26.15 9.18
CA GLU A 310 -8.90 26.55 8.69
C GLU A 310 -9.90 25.38 8.73
N HIS A 311 -9.47 24.17 8.35
CA HIS A 311 -10.34 23.00 8.26
C HIS A 311 -10.45 22.20 9.57
N LYS A 312 -9.91 22.75 10.66
CA LYS A 312 -9.94 22.11 11.98
C LYS A 312 -11.37 21.79 12.40
N GLY A 313 -11.61 20.51 12.71
CA GLY A 313 -12.91 20.01 13.19
C GLY A 313 -13.98 19.90 12.10
N GLN A 314 -13.66 20.16 10.84
CA GLN A 314 -14.56 19.91 9.72
C GLN A 314 -14.51 18.43 9.31
N PRO A 315 -15.62 17.83 8.83
CA PRO A 315 -15.62 16.46 8.34
C PRO A 315 -14.80 16.33 7.04
N GLU A 316 -14.25 15.15 6.79
CA GLU A 316 -13.56 14.85 5.55
C GLU A 316 -14.53 14.92 4.35
N PRO A 317 -14.11 15.48 3.20
CA PRO A 317 -14.98 15.62 2.04
C PRO A 317 -15.24 14.27 1.38
N GLU A 318 -16.51 13.96 1.11
CA GLU A 318 -16.92 12.79 0.33
C GLU A 318 -17.24 13.19 -1.11
N ILE A 319 -16.57 12.56 -2.08
CA ILE A 319 -16.85 12.79 -3.50
C ILE A 319 -18.21 12.18 -3.82
N GLN A 320 -19.18 13.04 -4.11
CA GLN A 320 -20.50 12.62 -4.55
C GLN A 320 -20.46 12.21 -6.02
N VAL A 321 -21.22 11.18 -6.36
CA VAL A 321 -21.36 10.69 -7.73
C VAL A 321 -22.82 10.83 -8.13
N ASP A 322 -23.08 11.42 -9.30
CA ASP A 322 -24.43 11.51 -9.83
C ASP A 322 -24.99 10.09 -10.07
N PRO A 323 -26.14 9.73 -9.48
CA PRO A 323 -26.69 8.38 -9.60
C PRO A 323 -27.04 7.98 -11.04
N HIS A 324 -27.32 8.97 -11.90
CA HIS A 324 -27.79 8.76 -13.27
C HIS A 324 -26.64 8.81 -14.28
N THR A 325 -25.80 9.85 -14.22
CA THR A 325 -24.69 10.02 -15.18
C THR A 325 -23.41 9.31 -14.74
N ARG A 326 -23.32 8.90 -13.46
CA ARG A 326 -22.10 8.40 -12.81
C ARG A 326 -20.94 9.39 -12.80
N GLU A 327 -21.20 10.66 -13.09
CA GLU A 327 -20.20 11.71 -13.05
C GLU A 327 -19.92 12.16 -11.61
N ARG A 328 -18.66 12.51 -11.33
CA ARG A 328 -18.27 13.06 -10.03
C ARG A 328 -18.76 14.49 -9.91
N ARG A 329 -19.44 14.81 -8.81
CA ARG A 329 -19.78 16.19 -8.44
C ARG A 329 -18.63 16.79 -7.65
N TRP A 330 -18.00 17.81 -8.25
CA TRP A 330 -16.91 18.57 -7.64
C TRP A 330 -17.43 19.53 -6.56
N PHE A 331 -16.59 19.84 -5.57
CA PHE A 331 -16.93 20.69 -4.43
C PHE A 331 -17.05 22.17 -4.85
N SER A 332 -17.96 22.92 -4.25
CA SER A 332 -17.98 24.39 -4.38
C SER A 332 -16.97 25.00 -3.43
N TYR A 333 -16.04 25.83 -3.94
CA TYR A 333 -15.04 26.48 -3.09
C TYR A 333 -15.60 27.64 -2.26
N THR A 334 -15.21 27.68 -1.00
CA THR A 334 -15.33 28.85 -0.12
C THR A 334 -14.40 29.99 -0.57
N GLU A 335 -14.56 31.20 -0.02
CA GLU A 335 -13.66 32.32 -0.34
C GLU A 335 -12.21 32.03 0.07
N PHE A 336 -12.01 31.41 1.23
CA PHE A 336 -10.68 30.94 1.65
C PHE A 336 -10.09 29.97 0.63
N GLN A 337 -10.84 28.94 0.23
CA GLN A 337 -10.34 27.91 -0.71
C GLN A 337 -10.01 28.51 -2.07
N LYS A 338 -10.80 29.45 -2.58
CA LYS A 338 -10.49 30.16 -3.83
C LYS A 338 -9.15 30.87 -3.75
N LYS A 339 -8.92 31.63 -2.67
CA LYS A 339 -7.67 32.35 -2.43
C LYS A 339 -6.51 31.40 -2.19
N PHE A 340 -6.74 30.31 -1.44
CA PHE A 340 -5.74 29.28 -1.17
C PHE A 340 -5.26 28.61 -2.45
N PHE A 341 -6.15 28.32 -3.40
CA PHE A 341 -5.78 27.69 -4.68
C PHE A 341 -5.39 28.68 -5.79
N GLU A 342 -5.43 29.99 -5.53
CA GLU A 342 -4.96 31.03 -6.46
C GLU A 342 -3.44 31.13 -6.43
N GLN A 343 -2.78 30.10 -6.97
CA GLN A 343 -1.32 29.95 -6.93
C GLN A 343 -0.79 29.34 -8.24
N PRO A 344 0.52 29.50 -8.53
CA PRO A 344 1.15 28.79 -9.64
C PRO A 344 0.98 27.27 -9.52
N ILE A 345 0.90 26.58 -10.66
CA ILE A 345 0.63 25.13 -10.69
C ILE A 345 1.75 24.32 -10.01
N GLU A 346 2.99 24.83 -10.06
CA GLU A 346 4.16 24.24 -9.40
C GLU A 346 4.01 24.26 -7.88
N ASP A 347 3.48 25.36 -7.34
CA ASP A 347 3.20 25.50 -5.91
C ASP A 347 2.07 24.56 -5.48
N LEU A 348 1.04 24.39 -6.30
CA LEU A 348 -0.05 23.43 -6.06
C LEU A 348 0.41 21.97 -6.16
N GLU A 349 1.37 21.67 -7.05
CA GLU A 349 1.99 20.34 -7.14
C GLU A 349 2.73 19.99 -5.83
N GLN A 350 3.49 20.93 -5.27
CA GLN A 350 4.16 20.72 -3.98
C GLN A 350 3.15 20.48 -2.85
N VAL A 351 2.05 21.25 -2.82
CA VAL A 351 0.96 21.07 -1.85
C VAL A 351 0.31 19.70 -2.01
N LEU A 352 0.06 19.25 -3.25
CA LEU A 352 -0.52 17.93 -3.53
C LEU A 352 0.40 16.79 -3.06
N LEU A 353 1.70 16.90 -3.32
CA LEU A 353 2.71 15.93 -2.87
C LEU A 353 2.81 15.90 -1.34
N ALA A 354 2.76 17.07 -0.68
CA ALA A 354 2.77 17.17 0.77
C ALA A 354 1.51 16.55 1.39
N ALA A 355 0.33 16.84 0.84
CA ALA A 355 -0.95 16.27 1.27
C ALA A 355 -0.96 14.74 1.15
N THR A 356 -0.39 14.21 0.07
CA THR A 356 -0.23 12.76 -0.14
C THR A 356 0.75 12.15 0.87
N TYR A 357 1.89 12.81 1.10
CA TYR A 357 2.91 12.33 2.04
C TYR A 357 2.44 12.31 3.48
N LEU A 358 1.68 13.33 3.89
CA LEU A 358 1.12 13.46 5.23
C LEU A 358 -0.24 12.77 5.38
N ASP A 359 -0.81 12.23 4.29
CA ASP A 359 -2.14 11.63 4.26
C ASP A 359 -3.20 12.56 4.88
N ILE A 360 -3.39 13.72 4.25
CA ILE A 360 -4.42 14.73 4.58
C ILE A 360 -5.46 14.68 3.43
N PRO A 361 -6.56 13.91 3.57
CA PRO A 361 -7.48 13.64 2.47
C PRO A 361 -8.19 14.89 1.94
N SER A 362 -8.65 15.77 2.83
CA SER A 362 -9.27 17.04 2.45
C SER A 362 -8.36 17.87 1.54
N LEU A 363 -7.14 18.15 1.97
CA LEU A 363 -6.17 18.92 1.19
C LEU A 363 -5.87 18.24 -0.16
N TYR A 364 -5.70 16.91 -0.17
CA TYR A 364 -5.45 16.15 -1.40
C TYR A 364 -6.58 16.30 -2.42
N ILE A 365 -7.83 16.11 -1.99
CA ILE A 365 -9.00 16.12 -2.87
C ILE A 365 -9.26 17.53 -3.43
N TYR A 366 -9.23 18.55 -2.58
CA TYR A 366 -9.46 19.94 -3.02
C TYR A 366 -8.34 20.43 -3.95
N THR A 367 -7.08 20.04 -3.70
CA THR A 367 -5.95 20.36 -4.59
C THR A 367 -6.06 19.64 -5.93
N CYS A 368 -6.45 18.36 -5.94
CA CYS A 368 -6.73 17.61 -7.18
C CYS A 368 -7.79 18.33 -8.03
N GLN A 369 -8.86 18.81 -7.40
CA GLN A 369 -9.90 19.55 -8.09
C GLN A 369 -9.38 20.88 -8.66
N ALA A 370 -8.53 21.59 -7.92
CA ALA A 370 -7.99 22.88 -8.36
C ALA A 370 -7.13 22.70 -9.61
N VAL A 371 -6.20 21.73 -9.58
CA VAL A 371 -5.34 21.38 -10.72
C VAL A 371 -6.20 20.91 -11.91
N ALA A 372 -7.19 20.04 -11.70
CA ALA A 372 -8.08 19.61 -12.78
C ALA A 372 -8.87 20.77 -13.39
N GLY A 373 -9.32 21.72 -12.57
CA GLY A 373 -9.98 22.95 -13.01
C GLY A 373 -9.08 23.82 -13.89
N MET A 374 -7.79 23.90 -13.58
CA MET A 374 -6.80 24.63 -14.39
C MET A 374 -6.58 23.99 -15.77
N LEU A 375 -6.74 22.67 -15.88
CA LEU A 375 -6.57 21.93 -17.15
C LEU A 375 -7.84 21.92 -18.01
N LYS A 376 -9.01 22.11 -17.39
CA LYS A 376 -10.31 22.00 -18.08
C LYS A 376 -10.45 23.05 -19.18
N GLY A 377 -10.83 22.61 -20.37
CA GLY A 377 -11.11 23.48 -21.52
C GLY A 377 -9.87 24.02 -22.24
N ARG A 378 -8.66 23.65 -21.80
CA ARG A 378 -7.42 24.02 -22.47
C ARG A 378 -7.09 23.05 -23.60
N THR A 379 -6.44 23.55 -24.64
CA THR A 379 -5.89 22.72 -25.71
C THR A 379 -4.69 21.90 -25.21
N PRO A 380 -4.34 20.78 -25.88
CA PRO A 380 -3.13 20.03 -25.55
C PRO A 380 -1.86 20.90 -25.56
N GLU A 381 -1.77 21.89 -26.45
CA GLU A 381 -0.65 22.82 -26.54
C GLU A 381 -0.61 23.77 -25.33
N GLU A 382 -1.76 24.30 -24.91
CA GLU A 382 -1.87 25.14 -23.71
C GLU A 382 -1.59 24.36 -22.41
N ILE A 383 -2.05 23.11 -22.31
CA ILE A 383 -1.76 22.23 -21.18
C ILE A 383 -0.25 21.97 -21.10
N ARG A 384 0.40 21.68 -22.23
CA ARG A 384 1.86 21.50 -22.28
C ARG A 384 2.60 22.74 -21.83
N ALA A 385 2.21 23.91 -22.34
CA ALA A 385 2.82 25.18 -21.95
C ALA A 385 2.64 25.46 -20.43
N LEU A 386 1.44 25.24 -19.90
CA LEU A 386 1.13 25.42 -18.48
C LEU A 386 1.96 24.50 -17.57
N LEU A 387 2.18 23.25 -17.99
CA LEU A 387 2.92 22.25 -17.23
C LEU A 387 4.43 22.24 -17.54
N GLY A 388 4.91 23.15 -18.39
CA GLY A 388 6.31 23.16 -18.84
C GLY A 388 6.73 21.90 -19.61
N LEU A 389 5.79 21.23 -20.28
CA LEU A 389 6.03 20.00 -21.02
C LEU A 389 6.46 20.30 -22.47
N PRO A 390 7.50 19.65 -22.99
CA PRO A 390 7.89 19.78 -24.40
C PRO A 390 6.88 19.08 -25.32
N ASP A 391 6.82 19.53 -26.57
CA ASP A 391 6.09 18.82 -27.63
C ASP A 391 6.97 17.71 -28.21
N ASP A 392 6.70 16.48 -27.81
CA ASP A 392 7.54 15.31 -28.13
C ASP A 392 6.83 14.27 -29.03
N LEU A 393 5.70 14.65 -29.63
CA LEU A 393 4.98 13.84 -30.60
C LEU A 393 5.25 14.30 -32.02
N THR A 394 5.43 13.36 -32.94
CA THR A 394 5.46 13.65 -34.38
C THR A 394 4.08 14.07 -34.88
N GLU A 395 4.03 14.80 -36.00
CA GLU A 395 2.75 15.19 -36.63
C GLU A 395 1.91 13.98 -37.04
N GLU A 396 2.54 12.85 -37.38
CA GLU A 396 1.88 11.59 -37.70
C GLU A 396 1.23 10.97 -36.45
N GLU A 397 1.93 10.94 -35.31
CA GLU A 397 1.37 10.47 -34.03
C GLU A 397 0.23 11.37 -33.55
N LYS A 398 0.38 12.70 -33.66
CA LYS A 398 -0.70 13.65 -33.34
C LYS A 398 -1.92 13.41 -34.22
N ARG A 399 -1.73 13.17 -35.52
CA ARG A 399 -2.83 12.84 -36.45
C ARG A 399 -3.51 11.53 -36.07
N ASN A 400 -2.74 10.49 -35.75
CA ASN A 400 -3.28 9.18 -35.34
C ASN A 400 -4.07 9.28 -34.02
N ILE A 401 -3.57 10.03 -33.04
CA ILE A 401 -4.27 10.28 -31.77
C ILE A 401 -5.56 11.08 -32.00
N ARG A 402 -5.52 12.11 -32.85
CA ARG A 402 -6.72 12.88 -33.22
C ARG A 402 -7.75 12.01 -33.93
N GLN A 403 -7.32 11.12 -34.84
CA GLN A 403 -8.20 10.17 -35.54
C GLN A 403 -8.79 9.11 -34.60
N GLN A 404 -8.03 8.66 -33.60
CA GLN A 404 -8.50 7.71 -32.60
C GLN A 404 -9.46 8.34 -31.58
N ASN A 405 -9.46 9.66 -31.43
CA ASN A 405 -10.27 10.41 -30.46
C ASN A 405 -11.32 11.33 -31.11
N VAL A 406 -11.70 11.07 -32.37
CA VAL A 406 -12.71 11.88 -33.10
C VAL A 406 -14.08 11.91 -32.38
N TRP A 407 -14.36 10.93 -31.56
CA TRP A 407 -15.60 10.81 -30.76
C TRP A 407 -15.58 11.62 -29.46
N SER A 408 -14.44 12.25 -29.11
CA SER A 408 -14.32 13.10 -27.92
C SER A 408 -14.21 14.60 -28.25
N SER A 409 -14.40 15.00 -29.51
CA SER A 409 -14.48 16.40 -29.92
C SER A 409 -15.93 16.81 -30.18
N GLU A 410 -16.69 16.96 -29.10
CA GLU A 410 -17.88 17.83 -29.00
C GLU A 410 -17.79 18.65 -27.71
#